data_AF-A0A6L9IQE2-F1
#
_entry.id   AF-A0A6L9IQE2-F1
#
_cell.length_a   1.000
_cell.length_b   1.000
_cell.length_c   1.000
_cell.angle_alpha   90.00
_cell.angle_beta   90.00
_cell.angle_gamma   90.00
#
_symmetry.space_group_name_H-M   'P 1'
#
loop_
_entity.id
_entity.type
_entity.pdbx_description
1 polymer ?
#
loop_
_entity_poly.entity_id
_entity_poly.type
_entity_poly.pdbx_seq_one_letter_code
_entity_poly.pdbx_strand_id
1 'polypeptide(L)'
;MRNNIKFLGLVLVLALVLPFSGVLAQDGEEIELEPVDPLAYEGDIAIAGSSTVEPVTIAMAERFAEAGFTGNISVAETGTSAGFERFCTEGSTDLSNASRPIRDSEVEACEAIGRTPLAFKIGTDAITVAVSVENDFVTELKRSELVAIFTGEATMWADVREGWPEEGIELFTPGTDSGTFDFFGEAVLGDDGIYSERSARFDALLAPNPTTSENDFVLVEGIQGSPYAIGYFGFAYYVENQDTLNAVAIADDIYFDDDENVMVVDEADWEAEGVEYVAPTQETAESGDYMLSRPLFIYSAASIMAEKPQVAAFVSYYLSNANEVVAEVGYFPASLETINASKQLFLDAAAEIEG
;
A
#
# COMPACT_ATOMS: atom_id res chain seq x y z
N MET A 1 16.60 83.18 -21.54
CA MET A 1 15.35 82.96 -22.30
C MET A 1 15.52 81.76 -23.23
N ARG A 2 15.01 80.60 -22.84
CA ARG A 2 14.33 79.61 -23.71
C ARG A 2 14.02 78.37 -22.87
N ASN A 3 12.76 78.27 -22.45
CA ASN A 3 12.13 77.04 -22.01
C ASN A 3 12.32 75.96 -23.07
N ASN A 4 12.55 74.72 -22.64
CA ASN A 4 12.05 73.56 -23.36
C ASN A 4 11.77 72.44 -22.36
N ILE A 5 10.48 72.23 -22.15
CA ILE A 5 9.86 71.13 -21.42
C ILE A 5 10.21 69.83 -22.14
N LYS A 6 10.81 68.86 -21.45
CA LYS A 6 10.90 67.48 -21.93
C LYS A 6 9.84 66.65 -21.21
N PHE A 7 8.87 66.21 -21.99
CA PHE A 7 7.84 65.24 -21.66
C PHE A 7 8.48 63.95 -21.14
N LEU A 8 8.07 63.52 -19.95
CA LEU A 8 8.37 62.20 -19.42
C LEU A 8 7.30 61.23 -19.96
N GLY A 9 7.64 60.45 -20.97
CA GLY A 9 6.78 59.38 -21.49
C GLY A 9 6.85 58.18 -20.56
N LEU A 10 5.79 57.98 -19.77
CA LEU A 10 5.58 56.77 -18.98
C LEU A 10 5.17 55.64 -19.95
N VAL A 11 6.09 54.72 -20.25
CA VAL A 11 5.76 53.48 -20.97
C VAL A 11 5.14 52.53 -19.96
N LEU A 12 3.81 52.42 -19.99
CA LEU A 12 3.05 51.43 -19.26
C LEU A 12 3.22 50.08 -19.98
N VAL A 13 4.12 49.23 -19.48
CA VAL A 13 4.19 47.83 -19.90
C VAL A 13 3.01 47.13 -19.24
N LEU A 14 1.95 46.92 -20.02
CA LEU A 14 0.81 46.10 -19.62
C LEU A 14 1.27 44.64 -19.68
N ALA A 15 1.73 44.10 -18.55
CA ALA A 15 1.92 42.67 -18.38
C ALA A 15 0.52 42.03 -18.46
N LEU A 16 0.26 41.32 -19.56
CA LEU A 16 -0.91 40.48 -19.71
C LEU A 16 -0.72 39.29 -18.76
N VAL A 17 -1.24 39.40 -17.53
CA VAL A 17 -1.39 38.25 -16.64
C VAL A 17 -2.60 37.50 -17.18
N LEU A 18 -2.34 36.48 -17.99
CA LEU A 18 -3.34 35.45 -18.29
C LEU A 18 -3.65 34.76 -16.95
N PRO A 19 -4.92 34.68 -16.53
CA PRO A 19 -5.27 33.83 -15.40
C PRO A 19 -5.05 32.39 -15.87
N PHE A 20 -3.93 31.80 -15.48
CA PHE A 20 -3.89 30.35 -15.31
C PHE A 20 -4.88 30.08 -14.20
N SER A 21 -6.07 29.58 -14.55
CA SER A 21 -7.00 29.00 -13.60
C SER A 21 -6.43 27.65 -13.13
N GLY A 22 -5.28 27.70 -12.47
CA GLY A 22 -4.88 26.62 -11.59
C GLY A 22 -5.88 26.66 -10.45
N VAL A 23 -6.76 25.65 -10.39
CA VAL A 23 -7.41 25.28 -9.15
C VAL A 23 -6.27 24.81 -8.24
N LEU A 24 -5.63 25.75 -7.55
CA LEU A 24 -4.92 25.41 -6.33
C LEU A 24 -6.03 25.08 -5.35
N ALA A 25 -6.21 23.77 -5.11
CA ALA A 25 -7.07 23.29 -4.05
C ALA A 25 -6.78 24.12 -2.79
N GLN A 26 -7.80 24.75 -2.21
CA GLN A 26 -7.68 25.28 -0.87
C GLN A 26 -7.41 24.11 0.06
N ASP A 27 -6.43 24.25 0.96
CA ASP A 27 -6.04 23.20 1.90
C ASP A 27 -7.29 22.57 2.56
N GLY A 28 -7.61 21.32 2.18
CA GLY A 28 -8.63 20.48 2.79
C GLY A 28 -9.92 20.20 2.00
N GLU A 29 -10.10 20.68 0.75
CA GLU A 29 -11.22 20.22 -0.11
C GLU A 29 -10.79 19.07 -1.03
N GLU A 30 -11.71 18.14 -1.29
CA GLU A 30 -11.50 17.04 -2.24
C GLU A 30 -11.35 17.57 -3.67
N ILE A 31 -10.31 17.11 -4.37
CA ILE A 31 -10.16 17.34 -5.79
C ILE A 31 -11.16 16.42 -6.50
N GLU A 32 -12.10 17.01 -7.23
CA GLU A 32 -13.03 16.29 -8.09
C GLU A 32 -12.47 16.23 -9.51
N LEU A 33 -12.23 15.02 -10.02
CA LEU A 33 -11.87 14.83 -11.42
C LEU A 33 -13.12 14.91 -12.30
N GLU A 34 -12.95 15.36 -13.54
CA GLU A 34 -14.05 15.40 -14.51
C GLU A 34 -14.65 13.99 -14.70
N PRO A 35 -15.98 13.84 -14.68
CA PRO A 35 -16.63 12.55 -14.86
C PRO A 35 -16.23 11.90 -16.18
N VAL A 36 -15.79 10.64 -16.11
CA VAL A 36 -15.46 9.83 -17.28
C VAL A 36 -16.71 9.16 -17.81
N ASP A 37 -16.99 9.28 -19.11
CA ASP A 37 -17.96 8.45 -19.84
C ASP A 37 -17.21 7.28 -20.51
N PRO A 38 -17.22 6.06 -19.95
CA PRO A 38 -16.43 4.96 -20.48
C PRO A 38 -16.87 4.51 -21.88
N LEU A 39 -18.10 4.82 -22.31
CA LEU A 39 -18.60 4.53 -23.66
C LEU A 39 -17.89 5.35 -24.75
N ALA A 40 -17.22 6.44 -24.39
CA ALA A 40 -16.51 7.31 -25.32
C ALA A 40 -15.13 6.76 -25.73
N TYR A 41 -14.66 5.67 -25.12
CA TYR A 41 -13.31 5.14 -25.28
C TYR A 41 -13.32 3.70 -25.79
N GLU A 42 -12.32 3.37 -26.62
CA GLU A 42 -12.13 2.05 -27.21
C GLU A 42 -10.65 1.64 -27.10
N GLY A 43 -10.37 0.36 -27.34
CA GLY A 43 -9.02 -0.22 -27.32
C GLY A 43 -8.72 -0.98 -26.04
N ASP A 44 -7.54 -1.60 -26.00
CA ASP A 44 -7.17 -2.50 -24.92
C ASP A 44 -6.36 -1.77 -23.83
N ILE A 45 -6.54 -2.22 -22.59
CA ILE A 45 -5.81 -1.77 -21.40
C ILE A 45 -5.13 -3.00 -20.77
N ALA A 46 -3.81 -2.99 -20.72
CA ALA A 46 -3.00 -4.07 -20.15
C ALA A 46 -2.38 -3.66 -18.82
N ILE A 47 -2.61 -4.47 -17.78
CA ILE A 47 -2.19 -4.20 -16.40
C ILE A 47 -1.50 -5.45 -15.84
N ALA A 48 -0.37 -5.28 -15.16
CA ALA A 48 0.27 -6.37 -14.43
C ALA A 48 1.02 -5.88 -13.18
N GLY A 49 1.07 -6.72 -12.14
CA GLY A 49 1.84 -6.41 -10.94
C GLY A 49 1.38 -7.14 -9.68
N SER A 50 1.24 -6.38 -8.60
CA SER A 50 1.04 -6.84 -7.22
C SER A 50 -0.21 -7.70 -7.03
N SER A 51 -0.07 -8.84 -6.36
CA SER A 51 -1.18 -9.67 -5.88
C SER A 51 -2.05 -8.96 -4.84
N THR A 52 -1.47 -8.04 -4.07
CA THR A 52 -2.19 -7.20 -3.11
C THR A 52 -3.17 -6.27 -3.80
N VAL A 53 -2.72 -5.61 -4.87
CA VAL A 53 -3.47 -4.54 -5.54
C VAL A 53 -4.34 -5.10 -6.67
N GLU A 54 -4.11 -6.35 -7.07
CA GLU A 54 -4.94 -7.05 -8.06
C GLU A 54 -6.43 -7.02 -7.72
N PRO A 55 -6.92 -7.40 -6.52
CA PRO A 55 -8.37 -7.40 -6.23
C PRO A 55 -9.00 -6.00 -6.39
N VAL A 56 -8.30 -4.93 -5.99
CA VAL A 56 -8.76 -3.54 -6.20
C VAL A 56 -8.84 -3.23 -7.69
N THR A 57 -7.83 -3.64 -8.45
CA THR A 57 -7.73 -3.38 -9.89
C THR A 57 -8.78 -4.16 -10.69
N ILE A 58 -9.07 -5.41 -10.31
CA ILE A 58 -10.14 -6.23 -10.90
C ILE A 58 -11.50 -5.56 -10.63
N ALA A 59 -11.79 -5.20 -9.38
CA ALA A 59 -13.04 -4.53 -9.03
C ALA A 59 -13.22 -3.20 -9.79
N MET A 60 -12.13 -2.44 -9.96
CA MET A 60 -12.16 -1.21 -10.76
C MET A 60 -12.40 -1.49 -12.26
N ALA A 61 -11.77 -2.52 -12.82
CA ALA A 61 -11.95 -2.93 -14.20
C ALA A 61 -13.39 -3.39 -14.47
N GLU A 62 -13.98 -4.17 -13.56
CA GLU A 62 -15.37 -4.60 -13.62
C GLU A 62 -16.32 -3.41 -13.60
N ARG A 63 -16.15 -2.48 -12.65
CA ARG A 63 -16.97 -1.25 -12.55
C ARG A 63 -16.86 -0.37 -13.80
N PHE A 64 -15.66 -0.22 -14.37
CA PHE A 64 -15.45 0.54 -15.61
C PHE A 64 -16.14 -0.12 -16.81
N ALA A 65 -16.11 -1.46 -16.89
CA ALA A 65 -16.83 -2.22 -17.91
C ALA A 65 -18.36 -2.13 -17.73
N GLU A 66 -18.87 -2.22 -16.50
CA GLU A 66 -20.29 -2.05 -16.18
C GLU A 66 -20.80 -0.64 -16.50
N ALA A 67 -19.95 0.37 -16.33
CA ALA A 67 -20.22 1.75 -16.73
C ALA A 67 -20.18 1.97 -18.25
N GLY A 68 -19.86 0.93 -19.04
CA GLY A 68 -20.09 0.88 -20.48
C GLY A 68 -18.84 0.76 -21.35
N PHE A 69 -17.64 0.65 -20.77
CA PHE A 69 -16.43 0.41 -21.55
C PHE A 69 -16.52 -0.93 -22.29
N THR A 70 -16.23 -0.95 -23.59
CA THR A 70 -16.36 -2.16 -24.43
C THR A 70 -15.01 -2.74 -24.87
N GLY A 71 -13.90 -2.07 -24.56
CA GLY A 71 -12.55 -2.57 -24.81
C GLY A 71 -12.14 -3.69 -23.85
N ASN A 72 -11.03 -4.36 -24.13
CA ASN A 72 -10.53 -5.43 -23.27
C ASN A 72 -9.60 -4.87 -22.19
N ILE A 73 -9.91 -5.12 -20.91
CA ILE A 73 -9.02 -4.85 -19.78
C ILE A 73 -8.44 -6.17 -19.31
N SER A 74 -7.13 -6.35 -19.46
CA SER A 74 -6.43 -7.53 -18.96
C SER A 74 -5.63 -7.17 -17.71
N VAL A 75 -5.92 -7.84 -16.60
CA VAL A 75 -5.18 -7.75 -15.34
C VAL A 75 -4.44 -9.07 -15.12
N ALA A 76 -3.14 -9.00 -14.82
CA ALA A 76 -2.33 -10.17 -14.52
C ALA A 76 -1.52 -10.00 -13.24
N GLU A 77 -1.77 -10.84 -12.24
CA GLU A 77 -0.87 -11.03 -11.11
C GLU A 77 0.50 -11.52 -11.57
N THR A 78 1.55 -10.78 -11.23
CA THR A 78 2.95 -11.15 -11.49
C THR A 78 3.87 -10.89 -10.31
N GLY A 79 3.37 -10.22 -9.26
CA GLY A 79 4.19 -9.56 -8.24
C GLY A 79 4.68 -8.18 -8.70
N THR A 80 4.96 -7.30 -7.75
CA THR A 80 5.31 -5.89 -8.01
C THR A 80 6.55 -5.74 -8.90
N SER A 81 7.64 -6.47 -8.61
CA SER A 81 8.90 -6.35 -9.36
C SER A 81 8.77 -6.85 -10.81
N ALA A 82 8.09 -7.98 -11.06
CA ALA A 82 7.84 -8.46 -12.41
C ALA A 82 6.80 -7.59 -13.16
N GLY A 83 5.89 -6.94 -12.42
CA GLY A 83 4.99 -5.92 -12.98
C GLY A 83 5.76 -4.73 -13.52
N PHE A 84 6.72 -4.21 -12.74
CA PHE A 84 7.64 -3.18 -13.20
C PHE A 84 8.57 -3.65 -14.32
N GLU A 85 9.00 -4.90 -14.37
CA GLU A 85 9.74 -5.42 -15.53
C GLU A 85 8.91 -5.33 -16.82
N ARG A 86 7.64 -5.76 -16.78
CA ARG A 86 6.72 -5.63 -17.93
C ARG A 86 6.45 -4.18 -18.32
N PHE A 87 6.32 -3.30 -17.32
CA PHE A 87 5.99 -1.89 -17.53
C PHE A 87 7.20 -1.03 -17.94
N CYS A 88 8.35 -1.20 -17.30
CA CYS A 88 9.53 -0.35 -17.45
C CYS A 88 10.59 -0.95 -18.39
N THR A 89 10.68 -2.27 -18.54
CA THR A 89 11.72 -2.90 -19.37
C THR A 89 11.16 -3.41 -20.69
N GLU A 90 10.07 -4.19 -20.62
CA GLU A 90 9.45 -4.76 -21.83
C GLU A 90 8.54 -3.75 -22.55
N GLY A 91 7.95 -2.83 -21.80
CA GLY A 91 6.91 -1.92 -22.29
C GLY A 91 5.61 -2.62 -22.70
N SER A 92 5.35 -3.82 -22.18
CA SER A 92 4.24 -4.70 -22.59
C SER A 92 2.91 -4.39 -21.90
N THR A 93 2.91 -3.56 -20.85
CA THR A 93 1.71 -3.11 -20.12
C THR A 93 1.55 -1.58 -20.14
N ASP A 94 0.31 -1.13 -19.94
CA ASP A 94 -0.10 0.28 -19.84
C ASP A 94 -0.07 0.80 -18.40
N LEU A 95 -0.37 -0.08 -17.44
CA LEU A 95 -0.26 0.19 -16.01
C LEU A 95 0.54 -0.90 -15.31
N SER A 96 1.17 -0.53 -14.19
CA SER A 96 1.63 -1.48 -13.19
C SER A 96 1.01 -1.16 -11.84
N ASN A 97 0.35 -2.15 -11.23
CA ASN A 97 -0.14 -2.05 -9.86
C ASN A 97 0.94 -2.58 -8.90
N ALA A 98 1.19 -1.89 -7.80
CA ALA A 98 2.35 -2.13 -6.95
C ALA A 98 2.03 -1.96 -5.47
N SER A 99 2.58 -2.86 -4.64
CA SER A 99 2.48 -2.82 -3.17
C SER A 99 3.69 -2.17 -2.49
N ARG A 100 4.55 -1.52 -3.27
CA ARG A 100 5.69 -0.72 -2.81
C ARG A 100 5.98 0.41 -3.79
N PRO A 101 6.72 1.45 -3.37
CA PRO A 101 7.26 2.43 -4.31
C PRO A 101 8.12 1.75 -5.40
N ILE A 102 8.12 2.35 -6.58
CA ILE A 102 9.06 2.00 -7.66
C ILE A 102 10.50 2.25 -7.18
N ARG A 103 11.44 1.35 -7.50
CA ARG A 103 12.86 1.48 -7.15
C ARG A 103 13.58 2.36 -8.15
N ASP A 104 14.69 3.00 -7.75
CA ASP A 104 15.51 3.84 -8.65
C ASP A 104 15.94 3.08 -9.92
N SER A 105 16.36 1.83 -9.79
CA SER A 105 16.73 0.99 -10.94
C SER A 105 15.56 0.70 -11.89
N GLU A 106 14.33 0.66 -11.39
CA GLU A 106 13.12 0.48 -12.19
C GLU A 106 12.70 1.79 -12.86
N VAL A 107 12.89 2.94 -12.18
CA VAL A 107 12.73 4.27 -12.79
C VAL A 107 13.69 4.42 -13.96
N GLU A 108 14.98 4.11 -13.77
CA GLU A 108 15.98 4.15 -14.84
C GLU A 108 15.62 3.24 -16.02
N ALA A 109 15.07 2.05 -15.75
CA ALA A 109 14.57 1.15 -16.78
C ALA A 109 13.41 1.78 -17.57
N CYS A 110 12.44 2.38 -16.87
CA CYS A 110 11.30 3.08 -17.47
C CYS A 110 11.77 4.22 -18.37
N GLU A 111 12.70 5.04 -17.90
CA GLU A 111 13.27 6.15 -18.67
C GLU A 111 14.01 5.67 -19.92
N ALA A 112 14.70 4.54 -19.84
CA ALA A 112 15.41 3.94 -20.98
C ALA A 112 14.48 3.56 -22.15
N ILE A 113 13.19 3.30 -21.88
CA ILE A 113 12.16 3.07 -22.91
C ILE A 113 11.27 4.30 -23.16
N GLY A 114 11.62 5.46 -22.62
CA GLY A 114 10.90 6.71 -22.83
C GLY A 114 9.63 6.87 -22.01
N ARG A 115 9.53 6.19 -20.86
CA ARG A 115 8.43 6.34 -19.90
C ARG A 115 8.91 7.10 -18.68
N THR A 116 8.21 8.17 -18.34
CA THR A 116 8.29 8.80 -17.01
C THR A 116 7.19 8.20 -16.15
N PRO A 117 7.51 7.34 -15.17
CA PRO A 117 6.49 6.68 -14.36
C PRO A 117 5.85 7.68 -13.40
N LEU A 118 4.52 7.66 -13.34
CA LEU A 118 3.70 8.44 -12.41
C LEU A 118 3.15 7.50 -11.35
N ALA A 119 3.43 7.79 -10.08
CA ALA A 119 2.99 6.98 -8.94
C ALA A 119 1.67 7.53 -8.40
N PHE A 120 0.57 6.80 -8.56
CA PHE A 120 -0.70 7.15 -7.95
C PHE A 120 -0.94 6.27 -6.74
N LYS A 121 -0.79 6.81 -5.54
CA LYS A 121 -1.12 6.11 -4.29
C LYS A 121 -2.64 6.10 -4.12
N ILE A 122 -3.20 4.91 -4.02
CA ILE A 122 -4.66 4.68 -4.01
C ILE A 122 -5.18 4.19 -2.65
N GLY A 123 -4.30 3.75 -1.76
CA GLY A 123 -4.67 3.25 -0.44
C GLY A 123 -3.50 2.62 0.29
N THR A 124 -3.80 1.91 1.36
CA THR A 124 -2.83 1.15 2.16
C THR A 124 -3.48 -0.15 2.61
N ASP A 125 -2.74 -1.26 2.53
CA ASP A 125 -3.10 -2.52 3.19
C ASP A 125 -2.35 -2.59 4.52
N ALA A 126 -3.00 -3.01 5.60
CA ALA A 126 -2.37 -3.12 6.92
C ALA A 126 -2.96 -4.27 7.72
N ILE A 127 -2.07 -5.00 8.41
CA ILE A 127 -2.40 -6.15 9.26
C ILE A 127 -2.23 -5.76 10.72
N THR A 128 -3.24 -6.04 11.54
CA THR A 128 -3.13 -5.90 12.99
C THR A 128 -2.76 -7.24 13.60
N VAL A 129 -1.68 -7.29 14.39
CA VAL A 129 -1.50 -8.35 15.39
C VAL A 129 -2.28 -7.94 16.63
N ALA A 130 -3.14 -8.82 17.11
CA ALA A 130 -4.07 -8.52 18.20
C ALA A 130 -4.09 -9.62 19.26
N VAL A 131 -4.35 -9.21 20.50
CA VAL A 131 -4.63 -10.05 21.66
C VAL A 131 -5.95 -9.62 22.29
N SER A 132 -6.53 -10.47 23.15
CA SER A 132 -7.73 -10.10 23.92
C SER A 132 -7.50 -8.87 24.80
N VAL A 133 -8.54 -8.07 25.05
CA VAL A 133 -8.50 -7.04 26.11
C VAL A 133 -8.27 -7.61 27.51
N GLU A 134 -8.50 -8.91 27.71
CA GLU A 134 -8.19 -9.63 28.95
C GLU A 134 -6.71 -10.03 29.05
N ASN A 135 -5.92 -9.91 27.98
CA ASN A 135 -4.46 -10.08 28.03
C ASN A 135 -3.83 -8.83 28.65
N ASP A 136 -3.11 -9.00 29.77
CA ASP A 136 -2.51 -7.91 30.55
C ASP A 136 -0.98 -7.85 30.49
N PHE A 137 -0.35 -8.65 29.61
CA PHE A 137 1.11 -8.79 29.54
C PHE A 137 1.71 -8.53 28.15
N VAL A 138 0.94 -8.67 27.07
CA VAL A 138 1.38 -8.35 25.69
C VAL A 138 0.86 -6.97 25.30
N THR A 139 1.76 -5.99 25.29
CA THR A 139 1.48 -4.64 24.74
C THR A 139 2.25 -4.37 23.46
N GLU A 140 3.43 -4.98 23.32
CA GLU A 140 4.34 -4.75 22.21
C GLU A 140 5.20 -5.99 21.97
N LEU A 141 5.52 -6.26 20.70
CA LEU A 141 6.31 -7.41 20.27
C LEU A 141 7.38 -6.98 19.28
N LYS A 142 8.50 -7.67 19.29
CA LYS A 142 9.52 -7.56 18.25
C LYS A 142 9.14 -8.44 17.08
N ARG A 143 9.63 -8.13 15.88
CA ARG A 143 9.48 -9.02 14.73
C ARG A 143 10.11 -10.38 15.00
N SER A 144 11.28 -10.44 15.62
CA SER A 144 11.92 -11.70 16.04
C SER A 144 11.04 -12.54 16.97
N GLU A 145 10.27 -11.91 17.84
CA GLU A 145 9.30 -12.60 18.71
C GLU A 145 8.07 -13.06 17.93
N LEU A 146 7.58 -12.29 16.96
CA LEU A 146 6.54 -12.74 16.04
C LEU A 146 6.99 -13.99 15.27
N VAL A 147 8.23 -14.02 14.77
CA VAL A 147 8.81 -15.21 14.12
C VAL A 147 8.76 -16.40 15.08
N ALA A 148 9.25 -16.25 16.32
CA ALA A 148 9.27 -17.34 17.29
C ALA A 148 7.86 -17.85 17.62
N ILE A 149 6.89 -16.95 17.80
CA ILE A 149 5.49 -17.27 18.11
C ILE A 149 4.83 -18.01 16.95
N PHE A 150 4.86 -17.44 15.75
CA PHE A 150 4.06 -17.94 14.61
C PHE A 150 4.72 -19.09 13.85
N THR A 151 6.00 -19.38 14.08
CA THR A 151 6.65 -20.60 13.58
C THR A 151 6.64 -21.74 14.61
N GLY A 152 6.21 -21.47 15.84
CA GLY A 152 6.16 -22.45 16.93
C GLY A 152 7.51 -22.74 17.60
N GLU A 153 8.53 -21.90 17.40
CA GLU A 153 9.75 -21.96 18.21
C GLU A 153 9.44 -21.63 19.68
N ALA A 154 8.52 -20.68 19.91
CA ALA A 154 7.89 -20.44 21.20
C ALA A 154 6.50 -21.10 21.23
N THR A 155 6.23 -21.88 22.27
CA THR A 155 4.92 -22.56 22.44
C THR A 155 4.19 -22.13 23.70
N MET A 156 4.92 -21.53 24.65
CA MET A 156 4.40 -20.90 25.86
C MET A 156 4.78 -19.42 25.87
N TRP A 157 3.98 -18.58 26.53
CA TRP A 157 4.29 -17.15 26.65
C TRP A 157 5.61 -16.89 27.39
N ALA A 158 5.97 -17.73 28.36
CA ALA A 158 7.26 -17.70 29.03
C ALA A 158 8.47 -18.03 28.14
N ASP A 159 8.26 -18.67 26.96
CA ASP A 159 9.33 -18.90 25.97
C ASP A 159 9.70 -17.60 25.23
N VAL A 160 8.76 -16.64 25.15
CA VAL A 160 8.92 -15.38 24.42
C VAL A 160 9.70 -14.36 25.25
N ARG A 161 9.27 -14.11 26.48
CA ARG A 161 9.96 -13.20 27.41
C ARG A 161 9.95 -13.74 28.85
N GLU A 162 11.06 -13.55 29.55
CA GLU A 162 11.16 -13.90 30.97
C GLU A 162 10.13 -13.10 31.79
N GLY A 163 9.40 -13.80 32.67
CA GLY A 163 8.37 -13.22 33.53
C GLY A 163 6.95 -13.21 32.93
N TRP A 164 6.80 -13.61 31.67
CA TRP A 164 5.48 -13.86 31.08
C TRP A 164 4.88 -15.20 31.59
N PRO A 165 3.56 -15.41 31.48
CA PRO A 165 2.90 -16.60 32.03
C PRO A 165 3.42 -17.92 31.43
N GLU A 166 3.46 -18.98 32.24
CA GLU A 166 3.71 -20.37 31.79
C GLU A 166 2.45 -20.98 31.13
N GLU A 167 1.81 -20.23 30.25
CA GLU A 167 0.56 -20.59 29.58
C GLU A 167 0.82 -20.77 28.08
N GLY A 168 0.10 -21.72 27.47
CA GLY A 168 0.24 -22.03 26.05
C GLY A 168 -0.23 -20.87 25.16
N ILE A 169 0.46 -20.69 24.03
CA ILE A 169 0.05 -19.70 23.03
C ILE A 169 -1.05 -20.28 22.14
N GLU A 170 -2.20 -19.61 22.09
CA GLU A 170 -3.30 -19.98 21.20
C GLU A 170 -3.27 -19.11 19.93
N LEU A 171 -2.87 -19.71 18.80
CA LEU A 171 -2.69 -18.98 17.55
C LEU A 171 -3.97 -18.96 16.70
N PHE A 172 -4.35 -17.77 16.22
CA PHE A 172 -5.42 -17.56 15.26
C PHE A 172 -4.87 -16.85 14.02
N THR A 173 -5.01 -17.47 12.85
CA THR A 173 -4.46 -16.91 11.60
C THR A 173 -5.50 -16.95 10.49
N PRO A 174 -5.44 -16.05 9.51
CA PRO A 174 -6.22 -16.18 8.28
C PRO A 174 -5.91 -17.49 7.58
N GLY A 175 -6.83 -17.95 6.75
CA GLY A 175 -6.60 -19.14 5.92
C GLY A 175 -5.60 -18.87 4.79
N THR A 176 -5.13 -19.94 4.16
CA THR A 176 -4.01 -19.88 3.18
C THR A 176 -4.40 -19.22 1.87
N ASP A 177 -5.69 -19.06 1.60
CA ASP A 177 -6.21 -18.37 0.41
C ASP A 177 -6.28 -16.84 0.65
N SER A 178 -6.02 -16.38 1.89
CA SER A 178 -6.03 -14.96 2.26
C SER A 178 -4.73 -14.24 1.89
N GLY A 179 -4.86 -13.07 1.25
CA GLY A 179 -3.74 -12.16 1.01
C GLY A 179 -3.11 -11.62 2.31
N THR A 180 -3.86 -11.59 3.41
CA THR A 180 -3.38 -11.27 4.76
C THR A 180 -2.40 -12.34 5.26
N PHE A 181 -2.70 -13.62 5.02
CA PHE A 181 -1.80 -14.72 5.40
C PHE A 181 -0.48 -14.63 4.64
N ASP A 182 -0.56 -14.42 3.32
CA ASP A 182 0.62 -14.30 2.46
C ASP A 182 1.49 -13.12 2.89
N PHE A 183 0.88 -11.94 3.06
CA PHE A 183 1.61 -10.74 3.44
C PHE A 183 2.21 -10.82 4.84
N PHE A 184 1.51 -11.39 5.82
CA PHE A 184 2.09 -11.61 7.14
C PHE A 184 3.35 -12.48 7.04
N GLY A 185 3.32 -13.55 6.23
CA GLY A 185 4.50 -14.36 5.96
C GLY A 185 5.65 -13.56 5.34
N GLU A 186 5.37 -12.77 4.30
CA GLU A 186 6.38 -11.91 3.66
C GLU A 186 6.96 -10.89 4.64
N ALA A 187 6.11 -10.18 5.38
CA ALA A 187 6.52 -9.09 6.25
C ALA A 187 7.22 -9.59 7.52
N VAL A 188 6.81 -10.73 8.09
CA VAL A 188 7.40 -11.26 9.34
C VAL A 188 8.58 -12.17 9.06
N LEU A 189 8.45 -13.12 8.13
CA LEU A 189 9.50 -14.11 7.84
C LEU A 189 10.51 -13.62 6.79
N GLY A 190 10.14 -12.65 5.94
CA GLY A 190 10.95 -12.18 4.82
C GLY A 190 10.77 -13.02 3.55
N ASP A 191 11.36 -12.57 2.45
CA ASP A 191 11.32 -13.19 1.12
C ASP A 191 12.69 -13.72 0.65
N ASP A 192 13.62 -13.90 1.59
CA ASP A 192 14.98 -14.37 1.37
C ASP A 192 15.30 -15.65 2.17
N GLY A 193 16.47 -16.23 1.90
CA GLY A 193 17.01 -17.37 2.63
C GLY A 193 16.07 -18.59 2.64
N ILE A 194 15.81 -19.15 3.83
CA ILE A 194 14.94 -20.34 3.98
C ILE A 194 13.46 -20.04 3.68
N TYR A 195 13.08 -18.76 3.68
CA TYR A 195 11.71 -18.28 3.46
C TYR A 195 11.52 -17.68 2.07
N SER A 196 12.50 -17.83 1.17
CA SER A 196 12.44 -17.28 -0.19
C SER A 196 11.25 -17.81 -0.98
N GLU A 197 10.91 -19.09 -0.78
CA GLU A 197 9.77 -19.72 -1.40
C GLU A 197 8.50 -19.50 -0.59
N ARG A 198 7.43 -19.08 -1.26
CA ARG A 198 6.09 -18.92 -0.66
C ARG A 198 5.65 -20.16 0.11
N SER A 199 5.89 -21.36 -0.43
CA SER A 199 5.54 -22.60 0.27
C SER A 199 6.29 -22.79 1.58
N ALA A 200 7.54 -22.33 1.68
CA ALA A 200 8.33 -22.45 2.91
C ALA A 200 7.78 -21.54 4.02
N ARG A 201 7.34 -20.32 3.67
CA ARG A 201 6.62 -19.44 4.59
C ARG A 201 5.32 -20.07 5.10
N PHE A 202 4.55 -20.66 4.18
CA PHE A 202 3.27 -21.29 4.50
C PHE A 202 3.47 -22.49 5.42
N ASP A 203 4.43 -23.36 5.10
CA ASP A 203 4.77 -24.52 5.93
C ASP A 203 5.21 -24.09 7.34
N ALA A 204 6.00 -23.01 7.45
CA ALA A 204 6.45 -22.49 8.74
C ALA A 204 5.30 -21.92 9.59
N LEU A 205 4.42 -21.10 8.99
CA LEU A 205 3.28 -20.50 9.70
C LEU A 205 2.21 -21.53 10.11
N LEU A 206 2.11 -22.65 9.40
CA LEU A 206 1.15 -23.72 9.70
C LEU A 206 1.73 -24.80 10.63
N ALA A 207 3.05 -24.87 10.78
CA ALA A 207 3.72 -25.84 11.64
C ALA A 207 3.20 -25.88 13.09
N PRO A 208 2.90 -24.76 13.77
CA PRO A 208 2.36 -24.80 15.13
C PRO A 208 0.88 -25.25 15.20
N ASN A 209 0.25 -25.58 14.08
CA ASN A 209 -1.18 -25.92 13.95
C ASN A 209 -2.10 -24.81 14.49
N PRO A 210 -2.03 -23.58 13.93
CA PRO A 210 -2.92 -22.51 14.34
C PRO A 210 -4.38 -22.84 14.03
N THR A 211 -5.30 -22.16 14.71
CA THR A 211 -6.70 -22.12 14.28
C THR A 211 -6.80 -21.20 13.08
N THR A 212 -7.16 -21.75 11.91
CA THR A 212 -7.28 -20.99 10.66
C THR A 212 -8.73 -20.69 10.31
N SER A 213 -8.97 -19.55 9.68
CA SER A 213 -10.28 -19.17 9.14
C SER A 213 -10.14 -18.24 7.94
N GLU A 214 -10.96 -18.45 6.91
CA GLU A 214 -11.13 -17.50 5.79
C GLU A 214 -12.03 -16.31 6.14
N ASN A 215 -12.59 -16.31 7.35
CA ASN A 215 -13.43 -15.25 7.88
C ASN A 215 -12.76 -14.64 9.11
N ASP A 216 -12.29 -13.40 8.99
CA ASP A 216 -11.58 -12.68 10.05
C ASP A 216 -12.46 -12.44 11.28
N PHE A 217 -13.79 -12.38 11.16
CA PHE A 217 -14.68 -12.31 12.34
C PHE A 217 -14.53 -13.53 13.25
N VAL A 218 -14.27 -14.72 12.68
CA VAL A 218 -14.03 -15.94 13.48
C VAL A 218 -12.68 -15.85 14.21
N LEU A 219 -11.68 -15.19 13.60
CA LEU A 219 -10.38 -14.96 14.24
C LEU A 219 -10.53 -13.99 15.42
N VAL A 220 -11.25 -12.89 15.21
CA VAL A 220 -11.60 -11.92 16.27
C VAL A 220 -12.29 -12.60 17.44
N GLU A 221 -13.35 -13.39 17.18
CA GLU A 221 -14.07 -14.13 18.22
C GLU A 221 -13.16 -15.12 18.96
N GLY A 222 -12.28 -15.80 18.22
CA GLY A 222 -11.29 -16.73 18.77
C GLY A 222 -10.31 -16.05 19.72
N ILE A 223 -9.72 -14.93 19.29
CA ILE A 223 -8.75 -14.15 20.09
C ILE A 223 -9.42 -13.56 21.33
N GLN A 224 -10.63 -13.01 21.19
CA GLN A 224 -11.39 -12.49 22.33
C GLN A 224 -11.64 -13.56 23.41
N GLY A 225 -11.81 -14.82 23.00
CA GLY A 225 -12.18 -15.93 23.87
C GLY A 225 -11.13 -16.39 24.87
N SER A 226 -9.86 -15.96 24.73
CA SER A 226 -8.78 -16.37 25.63
C SER A 226 -7.80 -15.22 25.90
N PRO A 227 -7.40 -14.95 27.17
CA PRO A 227 -6.35 -13.99 27.48
C PRO A 227 -4.97 -14.44 26.97
N TYR A 228 -4.82 -15.69 26.51
CA TYR A 228 -3.58 -16.26 26.01
C TYR A 228 -3.57 -16.42 24.49
N ALA A 229 -4.61 -15.95 23.81
CA ALA A 229 -4.69 -15.97 22.37
C ALA A 229 -4.00 -14.76 21.73
N ILE A 230 -3.39 -15.03 20.58
CA ILE A 230 -2.83 -14.03 19.67
C ILE A 230 -3.20 -14.41 18.25
N GLY A 231 -3.47 -13.40 17.43
CA GLY A 231 -3.65 -13.62 16.01
C GLY A 231 -3.46 -12.36 15.20
N TYR A 232 -3.68 -12.48 13.90
CA TYR A 232 -3.57 -11.36 12.99
C TYR A 232 -4.67 -11.38 11.93
N PHE A 233 -5.07 -10.20 11.48
CA PHE A 233 -6.12 -10.00 10.48
C PHE A 233 -6.04 -8.57 9.92
N GLY A 234 -6.82 -8.25 8.89
CA GLY A 234 -6.83 -6.89 8.31
C GLY A 234 -7.26 -5.83 9.33
N PHE A 235 -6.57 -4.68 9.37
CA PHE A 235 -6.76 -3.67 10.42
C PHE A 235 -8.18 -3.14 10.56
N ALA A 236 -9.00 -3.19 9.49
CA ALA A 236 -10.40 -2.75 9.55
C ALA A 236 -11.19 -3.52 10.61
N TYR A 237 -10.93 -4.83 10.75
CA TYR A 237 -11.54 -5.66 11.79
C TYR A 237 -11.10 -5.23 13.20
N TYR A 238 -9.88 -4.72 13.38
CA TYR A 238 -9.46 -4.19 14.68
C TYR A 238 -10.22 -2.92 15.03
N VAL A 239 -10.39 -2.00 14.06
CA VAL A 239 -11.15 -0.75 14.27
C VAL A 239 -12.57 -1.02 14.72
N GLU A 240 -13.21 -2.06 14.19
CA GLU A 240 -14.56 -2.46 14.57
C GLU A 240 -14.65 -3.20 15.92
N ASN A 241 -13.51 -3.59 16.52
CA ASN A 241 -13.44 -4.45 17.71
C ASN A 241 -12.46 -3.94 18.78
N GLN A 242 -12.22 -2.62 18.85
CA GLN A 242 -11.29 -2.01 19.82
C GLN A 242 -11.72 -2.17 21.28
N ASP A 243 -13.00 -2.42 21.52
CA ASP A 243 -13.58 -2.68 22.83
C ASP A 243 -13.38 -4.13 23.32
N THR A 244 -12.94 -5.03 22.45
CA THR A 244 -12.70 -6.45 22.78
C THR A 244 -11.27 -6.92 22.52
N LEU A 245 -10.51 -6.19 21.69
CA LEU A 245 -9.13 -6.52 21.35
C LEU A 245 -8.16 -5.37 21.64
N ASN A 246 -6.93 -5.72 22.00
CA ASN A 246 -5.78 -4.81 22.02
C ASN A 246 -4.92 -5.09 20.78
N ALA A 247 -4.58 -4.05 20.02
CA ALA A 247 -3.55 -4.15 19.00
C ALA A 247 -2.16 -4.13 19.63
N VAL A 248 -1.24 -4.89 19.06
CA VAL A 248 0.14 -5.02 19.53
C VAL A 248 1.05 -4.11 18.70
N ALA A 249 1.81 -3.23 19.35
CA ALA A 249 2.84 -2.44 18.68
C ALA A 249 4.03 -3.33 18.29
N ILE A 250 4.57 -3.16 17.08
CA ILE A 250 5.63 -4.01 16.54
C ILE A 250 6.90 -3.21 16.31
N ALA A 251 8.04 -3.74 16.78
CA ALA A 251 9.36 -3.26 16.42
C ALA A 251 10.00 -4.17 15.36
N ASP A 252 10.40 -3.61 14.22
CA ASP A 252 11.12 -4.34 13.17
C ASP A 252 12.60 -4.44 13.54
N ASP A 253 12.93 -5.40 14.40
CA ASP A 253 14.28 -5.64 14.92
C ASP A 253 15.11 -6.59 14.05
N ILE A 254 14.65 -6.89 12.83
CA ILE A 254 15.35 -7.78 11.89
C ILE A 254 15.89 -7.00 10.71
N TYR A 255 17.14 -7.27 10.34
CA TYR A 255 17.73 -6.81 9.09
C TYR A 255 18.47 -7.96 8.39
N PHE A 256 18.84 -7.75 7.14
CA PHE A 256 19.65 -8.70 6.37
C PHE A 256 21.07 -8.14 6.22
N ASP A 257 22.09 -8.96 6.50
CA ASP A 257 23.47 -8.59 6.22
C ASP A 257 23.82 -8.71 4.72
N ASP A 258 25.05 -8.32 4.35
CA ASP A 258 25.52 -8.36 2.95
C ASP A 258 25.49 -9.77 2.33
N ASP A 259 25.44 -10.82 3.17
CA ASP A 259 25.38 -12.23 2.78
C ASP A 259 23.94 -12.79 2.86
N GLU A 260 22.93 -11.92 2.98
CA GLU A 260 21.51 -12.24 3.11
C GLU A 260 21.16 -13.08 4.36
N ASN A 261 22.01 -13.03 5.39
CA ASN A 261 21.68 -13.66 6.67
C ASN A 261 20.72 -12.77 7.46
N VAL A 262 19.74 -13.41 8.10
CA VAL A 262 18.82 -12.78 9.04
C VAL A 262 19.58 -12.40 10.32
N MET A 263 19.62 -11.11 10.63
CA MET A 263 20.26 -10.55 11.80
C MET A 263 19.23 -9.88 12.69
N VAL A 264 19.37 -10.02 14.01
CA VAL A 264 18.53 -9.36 15.01
C VAL A 264 19.32 -8.20 15.61
N VAL A 265 18.74 -7.01 15.64
CA VAL A 265 19.34 -5.82 16.25
C VAL A 265 19.29 -5.96 17.78
N ASP A 266 20.45 -5.86 18.44
CA ASP A 266 20.51 -5.82 19.90
C ASP A 266 19.75 -4.58 20.41
N GLU A 267 18.94 -4.75 21.47
CA GLU A 267 18.19 -3.63 22.09
C GLU A 267 19.08 -2.44 22.46
N ALA A 268 20.35 -2.68 22.79
CA ALA A 268 21.30 -1.61 23.10
C ALA A 268 21.60 -0.69 21.90
N ASP A 269 21.37 -1.16 20.67
CA ASP A 269 21.68 -0.45 19.43
C ASP A 269 20.42 0.12 18.74
N TRP A 270 19.22 -0.11 19.29
CA TRP A 270 17.94 0.33 18.68
C TRP A 270 17.89 1.82 18.36
N GLU A 271 18.36 2.69 19.27
CA GLU A 271 18.38 4.14 19.00
C GLU A 271 19.29 4.49 17.81
N ALA A 272 20.40 3.77 17.64
CA ALA A 272 21.35 4.02 16.56
C ALA A 272 20.83 3.50 15.21
N GLU A 273 20.09 2.39 15.22
CA GLU A 273 19.53 1.75 14.04
C GLU A 273 18.10 2.21 13.71
N GLY A 274 17.50 3.05 14.55
CA GLY A 274 16.14 3.58 14.34
C GLY A 274 15.03 2.56 14.58
N VAL A 275 15.28 1.53 15.40
CA VAL A 275 14.27 0.53 15.76
C VAL A 275 13.39 1.07 16.88
N GLU A 276 12.08 1.09 16.66
CA GLU A 276 11.09 1.49 17.65
C GLU A 276 9.82 0.65 17.56
N TYR A 277 9.07 0.57 18.65
CA TYR A 277 7.76 -0.06 18.65
C TYR A 277 6.74 0.87 17.98
N VAL A 278 6.18 0.43 16.87
CA VAL A 278 5.17 1.18 16.12
C VAL A 278 3.81 0.51 16.28
N ALA A 279 2.83 1.26 16.80
CA ALA A 279 1.45 0.80 16.89
C ALA A 279 0.78 0.84 15.51
N PRO A 280 -0.12 -0.10 15.18
CA PRO A 280 -0.93 0.02 13.99
C PRO A 280 -1.94 1.14 14.19
N THR A 281 -1.82 2.19 13.39
CA THR A 281 -2.78 3.30 13.31
C THR A 281 -2.93 3.67 11.84
N GLN A 282 -3.96 4.45 11.49
CA GLN A 282 -4.06 4.96 10.12
C GLN A 282 -2.82 5.78 9.74
N GLU A 283 -2.31 6.61 10.66
CA GLU A 283 -1.14 7.47 10.43
C GLU A 283 0.13 6.64 10.18
N THR A 284 0.41 5.66 11.03
CA THR A 284 1.61 4.80 10.93
C THR A 284 1.53 3.80 9.78
N ALA A 285 0.32 3.33 9.44
CA ALA A 285 0.13 2.49 8.25
C ALA A 285 0.31 3.30 6.96
N GLU A 286 -0.27 4.50 6.88
CA GLU A 286 -0.22 5.31 5.66
C GLU A 286 1.16 5.92 5.42
N SER A 287 1.88 6.31 6.48
CA SER A 287 3.28 6.76 6.39
C SER A 287 4.24 5.63 5.98
N GLY A 288 3.90 4.38 6.32
CA GLY A 288 4.76 3.20 6.12
C GLY A 288 5.67 2.91 7.32
N ASP A 289 5.53 3.64 8.43
CA ASP A 289 6.32 3.42 9.65
C ASP A 289 5.94 2.09 10.34
N TYR A 290 4.69 1.64 10.18
CA TYR A 290 4.26 0.36 10.71
C TYR A 290 4.60 -0.79 9.75
N MET A 291 5.49 -1.69 10.16
CA MET A 291 6.08 -2.72 9.29
C MET A 291 5.07 -3.71 8.67
N LEU A 292 3.90 -3.90 9.29
CA LEU A 292 2.83 -4.76 8.75
C LEU A 292 1.83 -3.94 7.93
N SER A 293 2.31 -2.89 7.26
CA SER A 293 1.57 -2.12 6.28
C SER A 293 2.30 -2.07 4.95
N ARG A 294 1.54 -1.92 3.86
CA ARG A 294 2.09 -1.74 2.52
C ARG A 294 1.25 -0.75 1.72
N PRO A 295 1.89 0.22 1.04
CA PRO A 295 1.17 1.19 0.25
C PRO A 295 0.63 0.54 -1.04
N LEU A 296 -0.53 0.98 -1.48
CA LEU A 296 -1.14 0.52 -2.72
C LEU A 296 -0.98 1.60 -3.78
N PHE A 297 -0.41 1.21 -4.93
CA PHE A 297 -0.20 2.12 -6.05
C PHE A 297 -0.76 1.54 -7.34
N ILE A 298 -1.18 2.43 -8.24
CA ILE A 298 -1.13 2.18 -9.68
C ILE A 298 -0.11 3.14 -10.31
N TYR A 299 0.61 2.65 -11.31
CA TYR A 299 1.56 3.40 -12.10
C TYR A 299 1.10 3.43 -13.54
N SER A 300 1.28 4.59 -14.19
CA SER A 300 1.26 4.71 -15.65
C SER A 300 2.30 5.75 -16.07
N ALA A 301 2.33 6.13 -17.34
CA ALA A 301 3.20 7.18 -17.83
C ALA A 301 2.40 8.23 -18.61
N ALA A 302 2.81 9.50 -18.52
CA ALA A 302 2.17 10.59 -19.27
C ALA A 302 2.14 10.29 -20.77
N SER A 303 3.22 9.71 -21.33
CA SER A 303 3.28 9.29 -22.74
C SER A 303 2.24 8.22 -23.10
N ILE A 304 1.99 7.25 -22.20
CA ILE A 304 0.96 6.22 -22.42
C ILE A 304 -0.43 6.86 -22.39
N MET A 305 -0.71 7.71 -21.40
CA MET A 305 -2.01 8.39 -21.28
C MET A 305 -2.27 9.32 -22.47
N ALA A 306 -1.22 9.93 -23.05
CA ALA A 306 -1.31 10.74 -24.26
C ALA A 306 -1.66 9.92 -25.50
N GLU A 307 -1.00 8.78 -25.67
CA GLU A 307 -1.16 7.90 -26.83
C GLU A 307 -2.43 7.04 -26.75
N LYS A 308 -2.89 6.73 -25.53
CA LYS A 308 -4.01 5.85 -25.25
C LYS A 308 -5.03 6.56 -24.34
N PRO A 309 -5.95 7.36 -24.90
CA PRO A 309 -6.95 8.10 -24.12
C PRO A 309 -7.81 7.20 -23.21
N GLN A 310 -8.05 5.95 -23.60
CA GLN A 310 -8.74 4.97 -22.77
C GLN A 310 -7.97 4.61 -21.49
N VAL A 311 -6.63 4.66 -21.52
CA VAL A 311 -5.79 4.48 -20.32
C VAL A 311 -5.91 5.70 -19.40
N ALA A 312 -5.84 6.92 -19.95
CA ALA A 312 -6.05 8.15 -19.19
C ALA A 312 -7.45 8.17 -18.54
N ALA A 313 -8.48 7.79 -19.29
CA ALA A 313 -9.85 7.67 -18.80
C ALA A 313 -9.97 6.63 -17.67
N PHE A 314 -9.31 5.47 -17.82
CA PHE A 314 -9.31 4.45 -16.78
C PHE A 314 -8.57 4.90 -15.52
N VAL A 315 -7.42 5.57 -15.63
CA VAL A 315 -6.71 6.15 -14.47
C VAL A 315 -7.58 7.20 -13.77
N SER A 316 -8.19 8.13 -14.50
CA SER A 316 -9.10 9.13 -13.94
C SER A 316 -10.28 8.46 -13.21
N TYR A 317 -10.91 7.47 -13.83
CA TYR A 317 -11.99 6.70 -13.22
C TYR A 317 -11.52 5.96 -11.97
N TYR A 318 -10.33 5.36 -12.01
CA TYR A 318 -9.73 4.66 -10.88
C TYR A 318 -9.57 5.62 -9.70
N LEU A 319 -8.95 6.77 -9.90
CA LEU A 319 -8.70 7.75 -8.83
C LEU A 319 -9.99 8.35 -8.24
N SER A 320 -11.03 8.53 -9.05
CA SER A 320 -12.33 9.00 -8.58
C SER A 320 -13.07 7.97 -7.71
N ASN A 321 -12.81 6.68 -7.89
CA ASN A 321 -13.50 5.60 -7.19
C ASN A 321 -12.59 4.83 -6.21
N ALA A 322 -11.31 5.20 -6.12
CA ALA A 322 -10.28 4.43 -5.40
C ALA A 322 -10.68 4.17 -3.94
N ASN A 323 -11.06 5.22 -3.20
CA ASN A 323 -11.39 5.10 -1.78
C ASN A 323 -12.59 4.19 -1.51
N GLU A 324 -13.60 4.21 -2.38
CA GLU A 324 -14.76 3.30 -2.26
C GLU A 324 -14.33 1.85 -2.49
N VAL A 325 -13.66 1.58 -3.60
CA VAL A 325 -13.28 0.21 -3.99
C VAL A 325 -12.24 -0.38 -3.03
N VAL A 326 -11.29 0.42 -2.57
CA VAL A 326 -10.28 0.00 -1.59
C VAL A 326 -10.94 -0.40 -0.27
N ALA A 327 -11.94 0.36 0.21
CA ALA A 327 -12.71 -0.02 1.39
C ALA A 327 -13.51 -1.31 1.19
N GLU A 328 -14.14 -1.49 0.02
CA GLU A 328 -14.91 -2.72 -0.30
C GLU A 328 -14.04 -3.97 -0.34
N VAL A 329 -12.79 -3.85 -0.80
CA VAL A 329 -11.80 -4.94 -0.80
C VAL A 329 -11.25 -5.20 0.61
N GLY A 330 -11.50 -4.32 1.58
CA GLY A 330 -11.10 -4.47 2.98
C GLY A 330 -9.78 -3.79 3.34
N TYR A 331 -9.29 -2.88 2.51
CA TYR A 331 -8.07 -2.09 2.73
C TYR A 331 -8.39 -0.66 3.18
N PHE A 332 -7.35 0.12 3.52
CA PHE A 332 -7.49 1.53 3.92
C PHE A 332 -7.59 2.44 2.69
N PRO A 333 -8.70 3.17 2.56
CA PRO A 333 -8.76 4.30 1.65
C PRO A 333 -7.60 5.25 1.92
N ALA A 334 -7.04 5.83 0.86
CA ALA A 334 -6.06 6.89 1.00
C ALA A 334 -6.68 8.08 1.77
N SER A 335 -5.89 8.73 2.63
CA SER A 335 -6.31 10.00 3.23
C SER A 335 -6.66 11.02 2.13
N LEU A 336 -7.41 12.05 2.52
CA LEU A 336 -7.78 13.14 1.61
C LEU A 336 -6.53 13.80 0.99
N GLU A 337 -5.46 13.96 1.77
CA GLU A 337 -4.18 14.49 1.31
C GLU A 337 -3.56 13.58 0.25
N THR A 338 -3.44 12.28 0.54
CA THR A 338 -2.84 11.30 -0.37
C THR A 338 -3.62 11.17 -1.67
N ILE A 339 -4.95 11.03 -1.61
CA ILE A 339 -5.74 10.86 -2.83
C ILE A 339 -5.75 12.16 -3.65
N ASN A 340 -5.78 13.33 -3.02
CA ASN A 340 -5.66 14.60 -3.72
C ASN A 340 -4.29 14.75 -4.38
N ALA A 341 -3.20 14.30 -3.74
CA ALA A 341 -1.88 14.30 -4.37
C ALA A 341 -1.86 13.45 -5.64
N SER A 342 -2.47 12.25 -5.61
CA SER A 342 -2.61 11.40 -6.81
C SER A 342 -3.49 12.04 -7.89
N LYS A 343 -4.62 12.65 -7.52
CA LYS A 343 -5.51 13.35 -8.46
C LYS A 343 -4.81 14.59 -9.07
N GLN A 344 -4.06 15.34 -8.28
CA GLN A 344 -3.29 16.50 -8.77
C GLN A 344 -2.18 16.05 -9.73
N LEU A 345 -1.45 14.98 -9.40
CA LEU A 345 -0.44 14.40 -10.30
C LEU A 345 -1.05 13.99 -11.64
N PHE A 346 -2.27 13.45 -11.63
CA PHE A 346 -3.00 13.12 -12.85
C PHE A 346 -3.37 14.37 -13.66
N LEU A 347 -3.88 15.41 -13.01
CA LEU A 347 -4.24 16.68 -13.68
C LEU A 347 -3.02 17.38 -14.29
N ASP A 348 -1.89 17.37 -13.58
CA ASP A 348 -0.64 17.96 -14.07
C ASP A 348 -0.15 17.21 -15.31
N ALA A 349 -0.17 15.87 -15.28
CA ALA A 349 0.18 15.04 -16.43
C ALA A 349 -0.79 15.23 -17.61
N ALA A 350 -2.09 15.36 -17.35
CA ALA A 350 -3.10 15.60 -18.39
C ALA A 350 -2.92 16.96 -19.08
N ALA A 351 -2.56 18.00 -18.32
CA ALA A 351 -2.33 19.33 -18.86
C ALA A 351 -1.11 19.38 -19.81
N GLU A 352 -0.08 18.57 -19.56
CA GLU A 352 1.08 18.44 -20.46
C GLU A 352 0.73 17.77 -21.80
N ILE A 353 -0.30 16.93 -21.83
CA ILE A 353 -0.77 16.24 -23.04
C ILE A 353 -1.53 17.20 -23.98
N GLU A 354 -2.27 18.14 -23.41
CA GLU A 354 -3.10 19.09 -24.18
C GLU A 354 -2.33 20.31 -24.74
N GLY A 355 -1.12 20.59 -24.22
CA GLY A 355 -0.31 21.78 -24.53
C GLY A 355 0.63 21.64 -25.73
#